data_AF-A0A9D4BJX5-F1
#
_entry.id   AF-A0A9D4BJX5-F1
#
_cell.length_a   1.000
_cell.length_b   1.000
_cell.length_c   1.000
_cell.angle_alpha   90.00
_cell.angle_beta   90.00
_cell.angle_gamma   90.00
#
_symmetry.space_group_name_H-M   'P 1'
#
loop_
_entity.id
_entity.type
_entity.pdbx_description
1 polymer ?
#
loop_
_entity_poly.entity_id
_entity_poly.type
_entity_poly.pdbx_seq_one_letter_code
_entity_poly.pdbx_strand_id
1 'polypeptide(L)'
;MKSKDLKDTNYMFFMKEGKFCIDACKECSCHSRGVFMTTHGRGLNHSRKNFNVKAKKMTLDGNTVILLVATRCINKDEELLFDYGVKTGEDGKQIDWLK
;
A
#
# COMPACT_ATOMS: atom_id res chain seq x y z
N MET A 1 3.74 -33.41 0.32
CA MET A 1 4.02 -33.02 1.72
C MET A 1 4.63 -31.61 1.70
N LYS A 2 3.87 -30.64 2.24
CA LYS A 2 4.14 -29.20 2.47
C LYS A 2 4.69 -28.35 1.30
N SER A 3 3.78 -27.60 0.66
CA SER A 3 4.10 -26.38 -0.07
C SER A 3 4.94 -25.47 0.81
N LYS A 4 6.08 -24.98 0.30
CA LYS A 4 6.80 -23.87 0.92
C LYS A 4 5.83 -22.71 1.05
N ASP A 5 5.59 -22.24 2.27
CA ASP A 5 4.81 -21.05 2.55
C ASP A 5 5.39 -19.88 1.72
N LEU A 6 4.76 -19.59 0.58
CA LEU A 6 4.99 -18.35 -0.15
C LEU A 6 4.53 -17.25 0.79
N LYS A 7 5.48 -16.55 1.43
CA LYS A 7 5.18 -15.31 2.14
C LYS A 7 4.53 -14.39 1.13
N ASP A 8 3.26 -14.09 1.33
CA ASP A 8 2.49 -13.14 0.53
C ASP A 8 3.22 -11.80 0.56
N THR A 9 3.84 -11.36 -0.55
CA THR A 9 4.60 -10.10 -0.61
C THR A 9 3.79 -8.94 -1.17
N ASN A 10 2.51 -9.18 -1.49
CA ASN A 10 1.62 -8.24 -2.18
C ASN A 10 1.33 -6.95 -1.38
N TYR A 11 1.68 -6.90 -0.10
CA TYR A 11 1.46 -5.75 0.79
C TYR A 11 2.75 -5.07 1.27
N MET A 12 3.86 -5.26 0.54
CA MET A 12 5.13 -4.59 0.81
C MET A 12 5.26 -3.28 0.04
N PHE A 13 5.58 -2.20 0.74
CA PHE A 13 5.85 -0.89 0.13
C PHE A 13 7.33 -0.52 0.27
N PHE A 14 8.04 -0.47 -0.85
CA PHE A 14 9.48 -0.17 -0.88
C PHE A 14 9.74 1.32 -1.16
N MET A 15 10.59 1.94 -0.34
CA MET A 15 11.02 3.34 -0.51
C MET A 15 12.50 3.40 -0.87
N LYS A 16 12.82 4.07 -1.99
CA LYS A 16 14.20 4.16 -2.53
C LYS A 16 15.16 4.92 -1.60
N GLU A 17 14.67 5.97 -0.95
CA GLU A 17 15.48 6.82 -0.09
C GLU A 17 15.66 6.18 1.29
N GLY A 18 16.81 5.53 1.50
CA GLY A 18 17.17 4.87 2.75
C GLY A 18 16.92 3.36 2.81
N LYS A 19 16.50 2.74 1.70
CA LYS A 19 16.22 1.28 1.60
C LYS A 19 15.26 0.78 2.69
N PHE A 20 14.20 1.54 2.95
CA PHE A 20 13.17 1.16 3.91
C PHE A 20 12.02 0.43 3.22
N CYS A 21 11.40 -0.50 3.96
CA CYS A 21 10.20 -1.21 3.54
C CYS A 21 9.15 -1.10 4.66
N ILE A 22 7.90 -0.82 4.27
CA ILE A 22 6.75 -1.06 5.13
C ILE A 22 6.16 -2.41 4.74
N ASP A 23 6.23 -3.36 5.66
CA ASP A 23 5.59 -4.68 5.54
C ASP A 23 4.20 -4.60 6.19
N ALA A 24 3.16 -4.58 5.34
CA ALA A 24 1.77 -4.59 5.78
C ALA A 24 1.08 -5.95 5.54
N CYS A 25 1.85 -7.04 5.35
CA CYS A 25 1.30 -8.37 5.06
C CYS A 25 0.58 -8.98 6.26
N LYS A 26 0.97 -8.60 7.48
CA LYS A 26 0.30 -9.02 8.71
C LYS A 26 -0.70 -7.96 9.16
N GLU A 27 -1.92 -8.40 9.48
CA GLU A 27 -2.83 -7.56 10.25
C GLU A 27 -2.17 -7.25 11.60
N CYS A 28 -2.05 -5.97 11.98
CA CYS A 28 -1.50 -5.64 13.29
C CYS A 28 -2.49 -6.07 14.38
N SER A 29 -2.00 -6.76 15.40
CA SER A 29 -2.77 -7.02 16.63
C SER A 29 -3.18 -5.73 17.34
N CYS A 30 -2.42 -4.65 17.16
CA CYS A 30 -2.71 -3.32 17.65
C CYS A 30 -3.93 -2.65 16.97
N HIS A 31 -4.37 -3.20 15.82
CA HIS A 31 -5.40 -2.63 14.94
C HIS A 31 -6.41 -3.70 14.50
N SER A 32 -6.69 -4.67 15.36
CA SER A 32 -7.69 -5.71 15.10
C SER A 32 -9.06 -5.07 14.84
N ARG A 33 -9.82 -5.63 13.88
CA ARG A 33 -11.17 -5.18 13.53
C ARG A 33 -12.03 -5.11 14.80
N GLY A 34 -12.29 -3.89 15.30
CA GLY A 34 -13.08 -3.66 16.53
C GLY A 34 -12.47 -2.66 17.51
N VAL A 35 -11.18 -2.34 17.41
CA VAL A 35 -10.56 -1.20 18.11
C VAL A 35 -10.44 -0.05 17.12
N PHE A 36 -10.73 1.19 17.56
CA PHE A 36 -10.94 2.44 16.80
C PHE A 36 -9.95 2.83 15.68
N MET A 37 -8.97 2.01 15.35
CA MET A 37 -7.95 2.28 14.33
C MET A 37 -7.71 1.04 13.46
N THR A 38 -8.62 0.72 12.54
CA THR A 38 -8.35 -0.26 11.49
C THR A 38 -7.36 0.33 10.48
N THR A 39 -6.31 -0.40 10.10
CA THR A 39 -5.37 0.05 9.05
C THR A 39 -5.98 -0.10 7.65
N HIS A 40 -6.59 0.98 7.14
CA HIS A 40 -7.22 0.98 5.82
C HIS A 40 -6.22 1.08 4.66
N GLY A 41 -5.02 1.61 4.92
CA GLY A 41 -3.99 1.86 3.89
C GLY A 41 -3.65 0.65 3.01
N ARG A 42 -3.55 -0.54 3.62
CA ARG A 42 -3.23 -1.79 2.91
C ARG A 42 -4.32 -2.27 1.95
N GLY A 43 -5.54 -1.74 2.10
CA GLY A 43 -6.71 -2.13 1.31
C GLY A 43 -7.00 -1.19 0.13
N LEU A 44 -6.21 -0.13 -0.07
CA LEU A 44 -6.39 0.73 -1.24
C LEU A 44 -5.86 0.01 -2.48
N ASN A 45 -6.62 0.11 -3.57
CA ASN A 45 -6.28 -0.54 -4.84
C ASN A 45 -5.39 0.34 -5.73
N HIS A 46 -4.85 -0.30 -6.76
CA HIS A 46 -3.98 0.33 -7.74
C HIS A 46 -4.78 1.15 -8.77
N SER A 47 -4.29 2.35 -9.08
CA SER A 47 -4.55 3.00 -10.36
C SER A 47 -3.39 3.92 -10.75
N ARG A 48 -2.86 3.76 -11.96
CA ARG A 48 -1.81 4.66 -12.46
C ARG A 48 -2.35 5.92 -13.14
N LYS A 49 -3.52 5.82 -13.76
CA LYS A 49 -4.11 6.92 -14.55
C LYS A 49 -5.14 7.73 -13.76
N ASN A 50 -5.92 7.08 -12.92
CA ASN A 50 -7.08 7.68 -12.25
C ASN A 50 -6.96 7.65 -10.71
N PHE A 51 -5.73 7.68 -10.17
CA PHE A 51 -5.54 7.75 -8.73
C PHE A 51 -6.05 9.08 -8.17
N ASN A 52 -6.69 8.99 -7.00
CA ASN A 52 -7.15 10.13 -6.21
C ASN A 52 -6.39 10.26 -4.88
N VAL A 53 -5.46 9.33 -4.61
CA VAL A 53 -4.58 9.30 -3.44
C VAL A 53 -3.12 9.13 -3.88
N LYS A 54 -2.20 9.82 -3.20
CA LYS A 54 -0.76 9.68 -3.38
C LYS A 54 -0.08 9.29 -2.07
N ALA A 55 0.74 8.25 -2.12
CA ALA A 55 1.63 7.89 -1.02
C ALA A 55 2.80 8.89 -0.94
N LYS A 56 2.99 9.50 0.23
CA LYS A 56 4.10 10.41 0.54
C LYS A 56 4.86 9.92 1.75
N LYS A 57 6.18 9.79 1.60
CA LYS A 57 7.09 9.59 2.74
C LYS A 57 7.13 10.86 3.57
N MET A 58 6.93 10.75 4.87
CA MET A 58 6.93 11.86 5.82
C MET A 58 7.66 11.44 7.10
N THR A 59 8.14 12.42 7.86
CA THR A 59 8.63 12.19 9.22
C THR A 59 7.57 12.69 10.20
N LEU A 60 7.08 11.82 11.07
CA LEU A 60 6.12 12.14 12.12
C LEU A 60 6.69 11.69 13.46
N ASP A 61 6.85 12.60 14.41
CA ASP A 61 7.43 12.33 15.74
C ASP A 61 8.77 11.58 15.69
N GLY A 62 9.63 11.95 14.74
CA GLY A 62 10.93 11.30 14.52
C GLY A 62 10.87 9.96 13.76
N ASN A 63 9.69 9.44 13.46
CA ASN A 63 9.50 8.19 12.73
C ASN A 63 9.24 8.44 11.23
N THR A 64 9.85 7.63 10.37
CA THR A 64 9.53 7.64 8.94
C THR A 64 8.21 6.90 8.72
N VAL A 65 7.22 7.59 8.14
CA VAL A 65 5.88 7.05 7.86
C VAL A 65 5.50 7.30 6.40
N ILE A 66 4.49 6.58 5.93
CA ILE A 66 3.80 6.90 4.67
C ILE A 66 2.44 7.51 5.00
N LEU A 67 2.20 8.71 4.47
CA LEU A 67 0.89 9.32 4.46
C LEU A 67 0.25 9.16 3.09
N LEU A 68 -1.01 8.74 3.09
CA LEU A 68 -1.87 8.69 1.91
C LEU A 68 -2.62 10.01 1.83
N VAL A 69 -2.25 10.84 0.85
CA VAL A 69 -2.76 12.20 0.70
C VAL A 69 -3.65 12.30 -0.53
N ALA A 70 -4.85 12.86 -0.37
CA ALA A 70 -5.75 13.13 -1.49
C ALA A 70 -5.08 14.05 -2.52
N THR A 71 -5.22 13.74 -3.81
CA THR A 71 -4.66 14.54 -4.91
C THR A 71 -5.66 15.57 -5.45
N ARG A 72 -6.94 15.40 -5.09
CA ARG A 72 -8.09 16.24 -5.43
C ARG A 72 -9.18 16.05 -4.38
N CYS A 73 -10.26 16.82 -4.48
CA CYS A 73 -11.50 16.51 -3.75
C CYS A 73 -12.01 15.12 -4.14
N ILE A 74 -12.42 14.33 -3.15
CA ILE A 74 -12.92 12.96 -3.32
C ILE A 74 -14.38 12.96 -2.83
N ASN A 75 -15.30 12.59 -3.70
CA ASN A 75 -16.70 12.49 -3.33
C ASN A 75 -16.94 11.28 -2.42
N LYS A 76 -18.06 11.32 -1.70
CA LYS A 76 -18.53 10.17 -0.93
C LYS A 76 -18.67 8.97 -1.87
N ASP A 77 -18.26 7.80 -1.38
CA ASP A 77 -18.34 6.51 -2.07
C ASP A 77 -17.40 6.33 -3.28
N GLU A 78 -16.54 7.32 -3.60
CA GLU A 78 -15.44 7.10 -4.53
C GLU A 78 -14.41 6.14 -3.93
N GLU A 79 -14.00 5.14 -4.72
CA GLU A 79 -12.91 4.25 -4.35
C GLU A 79 -11.60 5.03 -4.22
N LEU A 80 -10.86 4.78 -3.14
CA LEU A 80 -9.53 5.35 -2.93
C LEU A 80 -8.49 4.52 -3.68
N LEU A 81 -7.82 5.15 -4.64
CA LEU A 81 -6.87 4.51 -5.54
C LEU A 81 -5.53 5.26 -5.49
N PHE A 82 -4.43 4.51 -5.51
CA PHE A 82 -3.08 5.07 -5.61
C PHE A 82 -2.21 4.32 -6.63
N ASP A 83 -1.20 4.99 -7.17
CA ASP A 83 -0.21 4.34 -8.03
C ASP A 83 0.77 3.54 -7.18
N TYR A 84 0.81 2.22 -7.40
CA TYR A 84 1.74 1.32 -6.70
C TYR A 84 3.20 1.54 -7.11
N GLY A 85 3.45 2.23 -8.23
CA GLY A 85 4.80 2.52 -8.73
C GLY A 85 5.53 1.32 -9.33
N VAL A 86 4.85 0.18 -9.49
CA VAL A 86 5.36 -1.04 -10.12
C VAL A 86 4.62 -1.31 -11.44
N LYS A 87 5.32 -1.89 -12.41
CA LYS A 87 4.77 -2.20 -13.75
C LYS A 87 4.69 -3.70 -14.05
N THR A 88 5.30 -4.50 -13.19
CA THR A 88 5.51 -5.93 -13.38
C THR A 88 5.21 -6.67 -12.08
N GLY A 89 4.78 -7.93 -12.19
CA GLY A 89 4.65 -8.83 -11.06
C GLY A 89 5.98 -9.31 -10.51
N GLU A 90 5.89 -10.17 -9.49
CA GLU A 90 7.05 -10.82 -8.86
C GLU A 90 7.89 -11.62 -9.87
N ASP A 91 7.25 -12.20 -10.90
CA ASP A 91 7.91 -12.96 -11.96
C ASP A 91 8.50 -12.08 -13.08
N GLY A 92 8.46 -10.76 -12.90
CA GLY A 92 8.95 -9.78 -13.88
C GLY A 92 8.04 -9.61 -15.10
N LYS A 93 6.92 -10.32 -15.18
CA LYS A 93 5.98 -10.16 -16.29
C LYS A 93 5.11 -8.95 -16.10
N GLN A 94 4.71 -8.36 -17.22
CA GLN A 94 3.74 -7.27 -17.21
C GLN A 94 2.38 -7.79 -16.73
N ILE A 95 1.76 -7.05 -15.83
CA ILE A 95 0.41 -7.32 -15.34
C ILE A 95 -0.51 -6.25 -15.88
N ASP A 96 -1.64 -6.66 -16.47
CA ASP A 96 -2.54 -5.74 -17.17
C ASP A 96 -3.14 -4.67 -16.27
N TRP A 97 -3.47 -5.01 -15.02
CA TRP A 97 -4.06 -4.05 -14.08
C TRP A 97 -3.04 -3.08 -13.45
N LEU A 98 -1.73 -3.23 -13.68
CA LEU A 98 -0.68 -2.29 -13.25
C LEU A 98 -0.41 -1.16 -14.28
N LYS A 99 -1.22 -1.08 -15.35
CA LYS A 99 -1.00 -0.16 -16.47
C LYS A 99 -1.42 1.29 -16.21
#